data_AF-A0A0D2M2W3-F1
#
_entry.id   AF-A0A0D2M2W3-F1
#
_cell.length_a   1.000
_cell.length_b   1.000
_cell.length_c   1.000
_cell.angle_alpha   90.00
_cell.angle_beta   90.00
_cell.angle_gamma   90.00
#
_symmetry.space_group_name_H-M   'P 1'
#
loop_
_entity.id
_entity.type
_entity.pdbx_description
1 polymer ?
#
loop_
_entity_poly.entity_id
_entity_poly.type
_entity_poly.pdbx_seq_one_letter_code
_entity_poly.pdbx_strand_id
1 'polypeptide(L)'
;MISLIFNQIIKLSATTSIINSHIQEMEKLVSRWCKNKPLPESYIFPPETRPGNLVVPTCNTIPVIDLSKAEGQNRTHIVQQILKAGQDYGFFQVVNYGVPESLMNESMDVFKEFFEMPWEDKAMLYSEDPKNSCRLSTSSVNYAREKIHHWRDNLRHPCHPLQDCIKHWPQKPIRYREVVATYTIEAKKLGLRILELVSEGLGLESRFFGDKLSESEILSINHYPPCPDPSLTLGVAKHCDPNLLTLLHQGDVSGLQVFNNGEWIGVEPLHNVFVVNIGNQLQIISNNKLKSVEHRVVTNSRVARTSAGFFIGPSEDSIIEPEKSLVDDAPFYRAFEFKDFLLHYFPNLEDNEVVMGHFKSQA
;
A
#
# COMPACT_ATOMS: atom_id res chain seq x y z
N MET A 1 -38.75 37.03 1.12
CA MET A 1 -39.06 35.91 0.20
C MET A 1 -38.06 35.82 -0.96
N ILE A 2 -37.82 36.91 -1.71
CA ILE A 2 -36.86 36.94 -2.85
C ILE A 2 -35.41 36.60 -2.46
N SER A 3 -34.92 37.09 -1.31
CA SER A 3 -33.54 36.80 -0.83
C SER A 3 -33.31 35.32 -0.47
N LEU A 4 -34.34 34.61 0.01
CA LEU A 4 -34.25 33.16 0.31
C LEU A 4 -34.15 32.33 -0.98
N ILE A 5 -34.93 32.69 -2.01
CA ILE A 5 -34.92 32.02 -3.31
C ILE A 5 -33.57 32.27 -4.01
N PHE A 6 -33.03 33.49 -3.94
CA PHE A 6 -31.72 33.82 -4.53
C PHE A 6 -30.57 33.05 -3.86
N ASN A 7 -30.58 32.93 -2.54
CA ASN A 7 -29.60 32.11 -1.80
C ASN A 7 -29.74 30.60 -2.10
N GLN A 8 -30.96 30.12 -2.36
CA GLN A 8 -31.19 28.74 -2.80
C GLN A 8 -30.66 28.50 -4.23
N ILE A 9 -30.86 29.44 -5.14
CA ILE A 9 -30.36 29.37 -6.52
C ILE A 9 -28.83 29.42 -6.56
N ILE A 10 -28.19 30.28 -5.76
CA ILE A 10 -26.72 30.31 -5.65
C ILE A 10 -26.18 29.00 -5.07
N LYS A 11 -26.82 28.44 -4.03
CA LYS A 11 -26.43 27.13 -3.48
C LYS A 11 -26.60 26.01 -4.50
N LEU A 12 -27.70 25.99 -5.25
CA LEU A 12 -27.96 25.01 -6.31
C LEU A 12 -26.94 25.14 -7.45
N SER A 13 -26.63 26.36 -7.88
CA SER A 13 -25.63 26.64 -8.92
C SER A 13 -24.21 26.24 -8.49
N ALA A 14 -23.80 26.59 -7.26
CA ALA A 14 -22.53 26.17 -6.70
C ALA A 14 -22.43 24.64 -6.55
N THR A 15 -23.51 24.00 -6.08
CA THR A 15 -23.57 22.53 -5.97
C THR A 15 -23.49 21.87 -7.35
N THR A 16 -24.16 22.42 -8.36
CA THR A 16 -24.13 21.92 -9.75
C THR A 16 -22.74 22.09 -10.38
N SER A 17 -22.06 23.22 -10.13
CA SER A 17 -20.69 23.47 -10.57
C SER A 17 -19.69 22.49 -9.95
N ILE A 18 -19.80 22.26 -8.64
CA ILE A 18 -18.98 21.28 -7.90
C ILE A 18 -19.21 19.86 -8.43
N ILE A 19 -20.48 19.47 -8.63
CA ILE A 19 -20.82 18.17 -9.21
C ILE A 19 -20.22 18.05 -10.61
N ASN A 20 -20.35 19.06 -11.48
CA ASN A 20 -19.79 19.03 -12.82
C ASN A 20 -18.26 18.92 -12.83
N SER A 21 -17.55 19.58 -11.92
CA SER A 21 -16.09 19.41 -11.78
C SER A 21 -15.72 18.00 -11.31
N HIS A 22 -16.46 17.42 -10.36
CA HIS A 22 -16.22 16.05 -9.92
C HIS A 22 -16.53 15.02 -11.02
N ILE A 23 -17.53 15.29 -11.87
CA ILE A 23 -17.85 14.46 -13.03
C ILE A 23 -16.66 14.38 -14.00
N GLN A 24 -16.07 15.53 -14.33
CA GLN A 24 -14.94 15.61 -15.26
C GLN A 24 -13.68 14.93 -14.69
N GLU A 25 -13.41 15.13 -13.40
CA GLU A 25 -12.31 14.47 -12.70
C GLU A 25 -12.49 12.94 -12.66
N MET A 26 -13.73 12.48 -12.46
CA MET A 26 -14.05 11.05 -12.48
C MET A 26 -13.88 10.40 -13.86
N GLU A 27 -13.91 11.14 -14.96
CA GLU A 27 -13.59 10.59 -16.29
C GLU A 27 -12.15 10.07 -16.38
N LYS A 28 -11.27 10.48 -15.46
CA LYS A 28 -9.90 10.00 -15.38
C LYS A 28 -9.80 8.56 -14.84
N LEU A 29 -10.76 8.09 -14.05
CA LEU A 29 -10.74 6.74 -13.47
C LEU A 29 -10.63 5.68 -14.56
N VAL A 30 -9.57 4.86 -14.50
CA VAL A 30 -9.28 3.86 -15.53
C VAL A 30 -10.45 2.89 -15.66
N SER A 31 -11.06 2.49 -14.53
CA SER A 31 -12.22 1.57 -14.52
C SER A 31 -13.44 2.06 -15.30
N ARG A 32 -13.56 3.38 -15.57
CA ARG A 32 -14.71 3.94 -16.31
C ARG A 32 -14.58 3.81 -17.82
N TRP A 33 -13.37 3.84 -18.35
CA TRP A 33 -13.15 3.94 -19.80
C TRP A 33 -12.27 2.84 -20.39
N CYS A 34 -11.67 1.97 -19.57
CA CYS A 34 -10.78 0.91 -20.03
C CYS A 34 -11.41 -0.11 -20.99
N LYS A 35 -12.74 -0.29 -20.95
CA LYS A 35 -13.44 -1.31 -21.75
C LYS A 35 -13.42 -0.93 -23.24
N ASN A 36 -12.95 -1.85 -24.08
CA ASN A 36 -12.93 -1.76 -25.55
C ASN A 36 -12.16 -0.54 -26.11
N LYS A 37 -11.19 -0.01 -25.37
CA LYS A 37 -10.30 1.08 -25.83
C LYS A 37 -8.86 0.58 -25.93
N PRO A 38 -8.05 1.10 -26.87
CA PRO A 38 -6.61 0.84 -26.88
C PRO A 38 -5.93 1.44 -25.65
N LEU A 39 -4.74 0.94 -25.32
CA LEU A 39 -3.90 1.52 -24.27
C LEU A 39 -3.45 2.94 -24.70
N PRO A 40 -3.76 4.01 -23.94
CA PRO A 40 -3.31 5.35 -24.30
C PRO A 40 -1.80 5.50 -24.15
N GLU A 41 -1.18 6.37 -24.96
CA GLU A 41 0.28 6.62 -24.91
C GLU A 41 0.77 7.05 -23.53
N SER A 42 -0.05 7.80 -22.78
CA SER A 42 0.27 8.22 -21.41
C SER A 42 0.34 7.08 -20.40
N TYR A 43 -0.06 5.85 -20.75
CA TYR A 43 0.09 4.64 -19.92
C TYR A 43 1.19 3.70 -20.44
N ILE A 44 1.84 4.04 -21.55
CA ILE A 44 2.90 3.22 -22.13
C ILE A 44 4.22 3.57 -21.45
N PHE A 45 4.75 2.62 -20.68
CA PHE A 45 6.05 2.77 -20.04
C PHE A 45 7.17 2.79 -21.10
N PRO A 46 8.34 3.41 -20.82
CA PRO A 46 9.51 3.31 -21.67
C PRO A 46 10.00 1.85 -21.82
N PRO A 47 10.60 1.46 -22.97
CA PRO A 47 11.03 0.09 -23.23
C PRO A 47 11.83 -0.57 -22.10
N GLU A 48 12.69 0.20 -21.43
CA GLU A 48 13.57 -0.24 -20.35
C GLU A 48 12.86 -0.51 -19.02
N THR A 49 11.67 0.04 -18.79
CA THR A 49 10.88 -0.13 -17.55
C THR A 49 9.60 -0.93 -17.74
N ARG A 50 9.24 -1.28 -18.98
CA ARG A 50 8.09 -2.14 -19.28
C ARG A 50 8.19 -3.50 -18.61
N PRO A 51 7.05 -4.12 -18.25
CA PRO A 51 7.05 -5.52 -17.84
C PRO A 51 7.34 -6.47 -19.00
N GLY A 52 7.03 -6.06 -20.24
CA GLY A 52 7.15 -6.92 -21.42
C GLY A 52 6.21 -8.12 -21.36
N ASN A 53 6.48 -9.14 -22.19
CA ASN A 53 5.75 -10.41 -22.17
C ASN A 53 6.30 -11.40 -21.13
N LEU A 54 7.07 -10.92 -20.15
CA LEU A 54 7.67 -11.76 -19.12
C LEU A 54 6.54 -12.41 -18.31
N VAL A 55 6.25 -13.67 -18.63
CA VAL A 55 5.59 -14.59 -17.69
C VAL A 55 6.60 -14.84 -16.60
N VAL A 56 6.67 -13.93 -15.64
CA VAL A 56 7.52 -14.12 -14.48
C VAL A 56 7.01 -15.38 -13.77
N PRO A 57 7.83 -16.42 -13.62
CA PRO A 57 7.40 -17.63 -12.97
C PRO A 57 6.83 -17.30 -11.59
N THR A 58 5.63 -17.78 -11.33
CA THR A 58 5.10 -17.90 -9.98
C THR A 58 5.83 -19.08 -9.34
N CYS A 59 7.13 -18.91 -9.06
CA CYS A 59 7.92 -19.92 -8.36
C CYS A 59 7.87 -19.60 -6.86
N ASN A 60 7.77 -20.65 -6.04
CA ASN A 60 7.68 -20.62 -4.57
C ASN A 60 8.95 -20.09 -3.88
N THR A 61 9.45 -18.92 -4.25
CA THR A 61 10.66 -18.35 -3.68
C THR A 61 10.36 -17.41 -2.52
N ILE A 62 9.19 -16.77 -2.48
CA ILE A 62 8.79 -15.97 -1.32
C ILE A 62 8.38 -16.92 -0.17
N PRO A 63 9.07 -16.86 0.99
CA PRO A 63 8.82 -17.79 2.09
C PRO A 63 7.38 -17.69 2.62
N VAL A 64 6.76 -18.83 2.92
CA VAL A 64 5.45 -18.90 3.59
C VAL A 64 5.68 -19.30 5.05
N ILE A 65 5.23 -18.47 5.98
CA ILE A 65 5.48 -18.60 7.42
C ILE A 65 4.16 -18.88 8.16
N ASP A 66 4.15 -19.95 8.93
CA ASP A 66 3.00 -20.39 9.72
C ASP A 66 3.04 -19.77 11.13
N LEU A 67 2.20 -18.76 11.37
CA LEU A 67 2.18 -18.03 12.63
C LEU A 67 1.49 -18.78 13.77
N SER A 68 0.79 -19.89 13.53
CA SER A 68 0.20 -20.70 14.62
C SER A 68 1.25 -21.23 15.60
N LYS A 69 2.50 -21.35 15.14
CA LYS A 69 3.63 -21.88 15.90
C LYS A 69 4.37 -20.83 16.73
N ALA A 70 4.00 -19.55 16.59
CA ALA A 70 4.67 -18.44 17.27
C ALA A 70 4.28 -18.27 18.75
N GLU A 71 3.27 -19.00 19.23
CA GLU A 71 2.77 -18.97 20.62
C GLU A 71 3.22 -20.18 21.47
N GLY A 72 4.06 -21.05 20.92
CA GLY A 72 4.51 -22.27 21.58
C GLY A 72 6.03 -22.48 21.56
N GLN A 73 6.46 -23.72 21.79
CA GLN A 73 7.89 -24.11 21.85
C GLN A 73 8.69 -23.79 20.58
N ASN A 74 8.00 -23.52 19.45
CA ASN A 74 8.62 -23.22 18.16
C ASN A 74 8.78 -21.72 17.87
N ARG A 75 8.48 -20.83 18.83
CA ARG A 75 8.56 -19.37 18.64
C ARG A 75 9.90 -18.90 18.08
N THR A 76 11.01 -19.36 18.65
CA THR A 76 12.37 -19.02 18.17
C THR A 76 12.59 -19.38 16.71
N HIS A 77 12.05 -20.53 16.26
CA HIS A 77 12.16 -20.93 14.86
C HIS A 77 11.37 -20.00 13.94
N ILE A 78 10.16 -19.58 14.34
CA ILE A 78 9.35 -18.62 13.57
C ILE A 78 10.03 -17.25 13.51
N VAL A 79 10.58 -16.77 14.61
CA VAL A 79 11.37 -15.53 14.66
C VAL A 79 12.53 -15.58 13.66
N GLN A 80 13.29 -16.69 13.65
CA GLN A 80 14.39 -16.88 12.69
C GLN A 80 13.90 -16.93 11.24
N GLN A 81 12.76 -17.57 10.95
CA GLN A 81 12.18 -17.57 9.60
C GLN A 81 11.80 -16.16 9.14
N ILE A 82 11.17 -15.37 10.01
CA ILE A 82 10.78 -13.99 9.70
C ILE A 82 12.02 -13.14 9.41
N LEU A 83 13.04 -13.20 10.27
CA LEU A 83 14.28 -12.46 10.03
C LEU A 83 14.97 -12.89 8.74
N LYS A 84 15.09 -14.21 8.52
CA LYS A 84 15.75 -14.73 7.32
C LYS A 84 15.01 -14.30 6.06
N ALA A 85 13.67 -14.32 6.06
CA ALA A 85 12.88 -13.83 4.95
C ALA A 85 13.03 -12.31 4.75
N GLY A 86 13.03 -11.53 5.83
CA GLY A 86 13.27 -10.08 5.77
C GLY A 86 14.69 -9.70 5.32
N GLN A 87 15.68 -10.55 5.58
CA GLN A 87 17.07 -10.40 5.13
C GLN A 87 17.27 -10.80 3.66
N ASP A 88 16.67 -11.91 3.25
CA ASP A 88 16.92 -12.49 1.93
C ASP A 88 16.02 -11.89 0.87
N TYR A 89 14.75 -11.65 1.20
CA TYR A 89 13.71 -11.24 0.25
C TYR A 89 13.08 -9.89 0.57
N GLY A 90 13.14 -9.43 1.82
CA GLY A 90 12.36 -8.28 2.30
C GLY A 90 10.83 -8.52 2.29
N PHE A 91 10.42 -9.73 1.93
CA PHE A 91 9.05 -10.17 1.69
C PHE A 91 8.86 -11.58 2.24
N PHE A 92 7.67 -11.85 2.77
CA PHE A 92 7.21 -13.20 3.12
C PHE A 92 5.68 -13.25 3.08
N GLN A 93 5.14 -14.45 3.07
CA GLN A 93 3.72 -14.71 3.18
C GLN A 93 3.43 -15.29 4.56
N VAL A 94 2.28 -14.97 5.16
CA VAL A 94 1.88 -15.51 6.45
C VAL A 94 0.56 -16.26 6.37
N VAL A 95 0.52 -17.43 7.01
CA VAL A 95 -0.67 -18.29 7.15
C VAL A 95 -0.96 -18.54 8.63
N ASN A 96 -2.18 -19.00 8.94
CA ASN A 96 -2.64 -19.29 10.31
C ASN A 96 -2.35 -18.14 11.30
N TYR A 97 -2.61 -16.91 10.85
CA TYR A 97 -2.28 -15.68 11.56
C TYR A 97 -3.35 -15.21 12.56
N GLY A 98 -4.47 -15.93 12.64
CA GLY A 98 -5.51 -15.73 13.67
C GLY A 98 -6.67 -14.82 13.27
N VAL A 99 -6.65 -14.23 12.08
CA VAL A 99 -7.79 -13.44 11.58
C VAL A 99 -8.78 -14.38 10.89
N PRO A 100 -10.11 -14.28 11.18
CA PRO A 100 -11.10 -15.16 10.58
C PRO A 100 -11.13 -15.07 9.05
N GLU A 101 -11.16 -16.22 8.38
CA GLU A 101 -11.32 -16.32 6.92
C GLU A 101 -12.58 -15.59 6.42
N SER A 102 -13.68 -15.68 7.18
CA SER A 102 -14.92 -14.95 6.84
C SER A 102 -14.71 -13.44 6.77
N LEU A 103 -13.92 -12.87 7.68
CA LEU A 103 -13.61 -11.44 7.67
C LEU A 103 -12.74 -11.07 6.47
N MET A 104 -11.76 -11.91 6.12
CA MET A 104 -10.92 -11.70 4.93
C MET A 104 -11.76 -11.68 3.65
N ASN A 105 -12.61 -12.68 3.47
CA ASN A 105 -13.51 -12.79 2.33
C ASN A 105 -14.50 -11.61 2.27
N GLU A 106 -15.17 -11.30 3.38
CA GLU A 106 -16.11 -10.17 3.44
C GLU A 106 -15.44 -8.83 3.15
N SER A 107 -14.20 -8.62 3.63
CA SER A 107 -13.45 -7.39 3.37
C SER A 107 -13.11 -7.26 1.89
N MET A 108 -12.62 -8.35 1.27
CA MET A 108 -12.33 -8.35 -0.16
C MET A 108 -13.58 -8.15 -1.02
N ASP A 109 -14.71 -8.74 -0.63
CA ASP A 109 -16.00 -8.54 -1.31
C ASP A 109 -16.45 -7.08 -1.23
N VAL A 110 -16.36 -6.45 -0.06
CA VAL A 110 -16.67 -5.03 0.13
C VAL A 110 -15.73 -4.12 -0.67
N PHE A 111 -14.45 -4.46 -0.77
CA PHE A 111 -13.49 -3.73 -1.60
C PHE A 111 -13.87 -3.81 -3.09
N LYS A 112 -14.18 -5.01 -3.58
CA LYS A 112 -14.63 -5.20 -4.98
C LYS A 112 -15.95 -4.46 -5.23
N GLU A 113 -16.93 -4.63 -4.34
CA GLU A 113 -18.23 -3.97 -4.43
C GLU A 113 -18.05 -2.45 -4.55
N PHE A 114 -17.21 -1.83 -3.72
CA PHE A 114 -16.90 -0.40 -3.82
C PHE A 114 -16.47 0.00 -5.24
N PHE A 115 -15.50 -0.70 -5.84
CA PHE A 115 -15.02 -0.37 -7.18
C PHE A 115 -16.03 -0.70 -8.29
N GLU A 116 -16.93 -1.66 -8.08
CA GLU A 116 -18.00 -2.01 -9.02
C GLU A 116 -19.22 -1.06 -8.95
N MET A 117 -19.38 -0.30 -7.87
CA MET A 117 -20.47 0.67 -7.75
C MET A 117 -20.49 1.69 -8.90
N PRO A 118 -21.66 2.26 -9.22
CA PRO A 118 -21.77 3.42 -10.09
C PRO A 118 -20.82 4.54 -9.65
N TRP A 119 -20.24 5.25 -10.62
CA TRP A 119 -19.26 6.28 -10.33
C TRP A 119 -19.87 7.45 -9.55
N GLU A 120 -21.17 7.71 -9.73
CA GLU A 120 -21.96 8.71 -9.01
C GLU A 120 -21.85 8.53 -7.50
N ASP A 121 -21.85 7.27 -7.04
CA ASP A 121 -21.76 6.91 -5.62
C ASP A 121 -20.35 7.06 -5.05
N LYS A 122 -19.34 7.21 -5.92
CA LYS A 122 -17.93 7.40 -5.57
C LYS A 122 -17.42 8.82 -5.82
N ALA A 123 -18.17 9.64 -6.58
CA ALA A 123 -17.72 10.94 -7.08
C ALA A 123 -17.22 11.87 -5.99
N MET A 124 -17.91 11.90 -4.84
CA MET A 124 -17.56 12.76 -3.70
C MET A 124 -16.25 12.36 -3.02
N LEU A 125 -15.74 11.16 -3.28
CA LEU A 125 -14.45 10.71 -2.74
C LEU A 125 -13.30 11.04 -3.68
N TYR A 126 -13.55 11.38 -4.95
CA TYR A 126 -12.46 11.67 -5.88
C TYR A 126 -11.68 12.90 -5.45
N SER A 127 -10.37 12.76 -5.27
CA SER A 127 -9.48 13.88 -4.97
C SER A 127 -8.02 13.58 -5.30
N GLU A 128 -7.36 14.52 -5.96
CA GLU A 128 -5.91 14.55 -6.16
C GLU A 128 -5.19 15.35 -5.04
N ASP A 129 -5.93 16.03 -4.16
CA ASP A 129 -5.33 16.79 -3.05
C ASP A 129 -4.92 15.84 -1.91
N PRO A 130 -3.62 15.73 -1.58
CA PRO A 130 -3.15 14.86 -0.51
C PRO A 130 -3.70 15.22 0.88
N LYS A 131 -4.22 16.45 1.07
CA LYS A 131 -4.88 16.88 2.31
C LYS A 131 -6.23 16.20 2.54
N ASN A 132 -6.86 15.69 1.49
CA ASN A 132 -8.06 14.86 1.63
C ASN A 132 -7.61 13.46 2.07
N SER A 133 -7.86 13.17 3.35
CA SER A 133 -7.35 11.98 4.01
C SER A 133 -7.98 10.69 3.47
N CYS A 134 -9.30 10.68 3.28
CA CYS A 134 -10.03 9.65 2.56
C CYS A 134 -10.28 10.10 1.13
N ARG A 135 -9.69 9.42 0.16
CA ARG A 135 -9.77 9.80 -1.25
C ARG A 135 -9.73 8.62 -2.20
N LEU A 136 -10.47 8.76 -3.28
CA LEU A 136 -10.37 7.96 -4.49
C LEU A 136 -9.52 8.73 -5.50
N SER A 137 -8.58 8.07 -6.15
CA SER A 137 -7.76 8.62 -7.22
C SER A 137 -7.51 7.55 -8.28
N THR A 138 -6.94 7.96 -9.42
CA THR A 138 -6.46 7.07 -10.47
C THR A 138 -4.95 7.24 -10.62
N SER A 139 -4.24 6.22 -11.08
CA SER A 139 -2.77 6.20 -11.18
C SER A 139 -2.09 6.50 -9.84
N SER A 140 -1.52 7.70 -9.64
CA SER A 140 -1.09 8.22 -8.34
C SER A 140 -1.85 9.49 -7.96
N VAL A 141 -1.56 9.99 -6.75
CA VAL A 141 -2.13 11.25 -6.26
C VAL A 141 -1.68 12.47 -7.04
N ASN A 142 -0.65 12.34 -7.89
CA ASN A 142 -0.10 13.42 -8.70
C ASN A 142 -0.44 13.24 -10.19
N TYR A 143 -1.61 12.67 -10.53
CA TYR A 143 -2.03 12.35 -11.91
C TYR A 143 -1.64 13.42 -12.93
N ALA A 144 -1.96 14.70 -12.67
CA ALA A 144 -1.67 15.80 -13.61
C ALA A 144 -0.17 16.08 -13.87
N ARG A 145 0.74 15.63 -12.99
CA ARG A 145 2.19 15.83 -13.10
C ARG A 145 2.95 14.57 -13.51
N GLU A 146 2.26 13.45 -13.62
CA GLU A 146 2.87 12.20 -14.06
C GLU A 146 3.29 12.28 -15.52
N LYS A 147 4.49 11.79 -15.80
CA LYS A 147 4.93 11.58 -17.19
C LYS A 147 4.23 10.36 -17.80
N ILE A 148 4.03 9.32 -16.98
CA ILE A 148 3.39 8.05 -17.33
C ILE A 148 2.43 7.69 -16.20
N HIS A 149 1.20 7.36 -16.56
CA HIS A 149 0.16 6.93 -15.64
C HIS A 149 0.23 5.42 -15.37
N HIS A 150 -0.11 5.05 -14.14
CA HIS A 150 -0.27 3.68 -13.69
C HIS A 150 -1.70 3.20 -13.96
N TRP A 151 -1.83 1.94 -14.39
CA TRP A 151 -3.11 1.31 -14.75
C TRP A 151 -3.86 0.82 -13.51
N ARG A 152 -4.33 1.76 -12.67
CA ARG A 152 -5.12 1.46 -11.47
C ARG A 152 -6.03 2.61 -11.05
N ASP A 153 -7.07 2.26 -10.31
CA ASP A 153 -7.77 3.17 -9.41
C ASP A 153 -7.43 2.82 -7.95
N ASN A 154 -7.45 3.80 -7.05
CA ASN A 154 -7.03 3.66 -5.67
C ASN A 154 -7.93 4.40 -4.70
N LEU A 155 -8.48 3.69 -3.71
CA LEU A 155 -9.13 4.28 -2.54
C LEU A 155 -8.16 4.21 -1.37
N ARG A 156 -7.83 5.35 -0.78
CA ARG A 156 -6.87 5.46 0.34
C ARG A 156 -7.48 6.23 1.49
N HIS A 157 -7.34 5.71 2.71
CA HIS A 157 -7.75 6.41 3.92
C HIS A 157 -6.91 6.03 5.15
N PRO A 158 -6.73 6.96 6.12
CA PRO A 158 -6.12 6.61 7.40
C PRO A 158 -7.04 5.69 8.21
N CYS A 159 -6.43 4.95 9.14
CA CYS A 159 -7.13 4.04 10.05
C CYS A 159 -6.86 4.32 11.53
N HIS A 160 -5.96 5.24 11.84
CA HIS A 160 -5.58 5.58 13.20
C HIS A 160 -5.70 7.09 13.49
N PRO A 161 -6.29 7.48 14.64
CA PRO A 161 -7.16 6.68 15.49
C PRO A 161 -8.48 6.32 14.78
N LEU A 162 -8.96 5.08 14.95
CA LEU A 162 -10.12 4.56 14.20
C LEU A 162 -11.37 5.42 14.37
N GLN A 163 -11.66 5.85 15.60
CA GLN A 163 -12.82 6.68 15.94
C GLN A 163 -12.86 8.01 15.18
N ASP A 164 -11.69 8.55 14.84
CA ASP A 164 -11.57 9.78 14.08
C ASP A 164 -11.57 9.54 12.58
N CYS A 165 -11.01 8.42 12.13
CA CYS A 165 -10.91 8.11 10.71
C CYS A 165 -12.25 7.64 10.12
N ILE A 166 -12.98 6.78 10.84
CA ILE A 166 -14.17 6.07 10.33
C ILE A 166 -15.28 7.01 9.84
N LYS A 167 -15.38 8.21 10.40
CA LYS A 167 -16.37 9.23 10.01
C LYS A 167 -16.16 9.74 8.57
N HIS A 168 -14.93 9.66 8.06
CA HIS A 168 -14.54 10.13 6.73
C HIS A 168 -14.48 9.01 5.68
N TRP A 169 -14.58 7.74 6.08
CA TRP A 169 -14.58 6.61 5.17
C TRP A 169 -15.83 6.57 4.28
N PRO A 170 -15.83 5.82 3.15
CA PRO A 170 -16.99 5.63 2.31
C PRO A 170 -18.26 5.26 3.12
N GLN A 171 -19.39 5.85 2.76
CA GLN A 171 -20.70 5.46 3.29
C GLN A 171 -21.32 4.31 2.49
N LYS A 172 -20.86 4.14 1.24
CA LYS A 172 -21.25 3.06 0.34
C LYS A 172 -20.02 2.22 -0.02
N PRO A 173 -20.15 0.90 -0.15
CA PRO A 173 -21.34 0.12 0.17
C PRO A 173 -21.71 0.22 1.67
N ILE A 174 -22.97 -0.04 2.03
CA ILE A 174 -23.50 0.22 3.39
C ILE A 174 -22.66 -0.48 4.47
N ARG A 175 -22.14 -1.67 4.14
CA ARG A 175 -21.30 -2.49 5.03
C ARG A 175 -19.84 -2.04 5.11
N TYR A 176 -19.42 -1.05 4.31
CA TYR A 176 -18.01 -0.67 4.19
C TYR A 176 -17.39 -0.34 5.54
N ARG A 177 -17.99 0.58 6.29
CA ARG A 177 -17.39 1.05 7.55
C ARG A 177 -17.29 -0.05 8.60
N GLU A 178 -18.32 -0.88 8.73
CA GLU A 178 -18.36 -1.96 9.71
C GLU A 178 -17.32 -3.05 9.41
N VAL A 179 -17.32 -3.56 8.18
CA VAL A 179 -16.42 -4.64 7.77
C VAL A 179 -14.97 -4.17 7.77
N VAL A 180 -14.71 -2.98 7.19
CA VAL A 180 -13.35 -2.43 7.10
C VAL A 180 -12.81 -2.00 8.47
N ALA A 181 -13.67 -1.57 9.41
CA ALA A 181 -13.23 -1.29 10.77
C ALA A 181 -12.74 -2.56 11.47
N THR A 182 -13.52 -3.64 11.41
CA THR A 182 -13.10 -4.93 11.98
C THR A 182 -11.83 -5.44 11.31
N TYR A 183 -11.74 -5.36 9.98
CA TYR A 183 -10.54 -5.75 9.23
C TYR A 183 -9.30 -4.97 9.65
N THR A 184 -9.38 -3.64 9.74
CA THR A 184 -8.23 -2.80 10.09
C THR A 184 -7.78 -3.01 11.54
N ILE A 185 -8.69 -3.29 12.47
CA ILE A 185 -8.35 -3.68 13.84
C ILE A 185 -7.53 -4.99 13.85
N GLU A 186 -7.99 -6.00 13.13
CA GLU A 186 -7.31 -7.30 13.05
C GLU A 186 -5.97 -7.22 12.28
N ALA A 187 -5.92 -6.43 11.20
CA ALA A 187 -4.68 -6.15 10.47
C ALA A 187 -3.66 -5.42 11.35
N LYS A 188 -4.08 -4.42 12.14
CA LYS A 188 -3.22 -3.75 13.12
C LYS A 188 -2.66 -4.74 14.13
N LYS A 189 -3.50 -5.57 14.75
CA LYS A 189 -3.06 -6.59 15.72
C LYS A 189 -2.02 -7.53 15.12
N LEU A 190 -2.27 -8.02 13.90
CA LEU A 190 -1.33 -8.88 13.18
C LEU A 190 0.00 -8.17 12.90
N GLY A 191 -0.04 -6.93 12.40
CA GLY A 191 1.16 -6.17 12.07
C GLY A 191 2.02 -5.87 13.31
N LEU A 192 1.40 -5.49 14.43
CA LEU A 192 2.10 -5.30 15.70
C LEU A 192 2.72 -6.60 16.21
N ARG A 193 2.00 -7.72 16.13
CA ARG A 193 2.53 -9.04 16.49
C ARG A 193 3.74 -9.44 15.64
N ILE A 194 3.73 -9.13 14.34
CA ILE A 194 4.89 -9.36 13.46
C ILE A 194 6.06 -8.45 13.86
N LEU A 195 5.80 -7.18 14.15
CA LEU A 195 6.82 -6.24 14.65
C LEU A 195 7.42 -6.71 15.97
N GLU A 196 6.64 -7.28 16.89
CA GLU A 196 7.15 -7.89 18.13
C GLU A 196 8.09 -9.08 17.86
N LEU A 197 7.75 -9.95 16.90
CA LEU A 197 8.61 -11.06 16.48
C LEU A 197 9.90 -10.56 15.81
N VAL A 198 9.82 -9.48 15.03
CA VAL A 198 10.99 -8.82 14.44
C VAL A 198 11.87 -8.22 15.53
N SER A 199 11.30 -7.51 16.51
CA SER A 199 12.02 -6.97 17.67
C SER A 199 12.77 -8.08 18.40
N GLU A 200 12.10 -9.18 18.72
CA GLU A 200 12.72 -10.34 19.39
C GLU A 200 13.89 -10.90 18.57
N GLY A 201 13.72 -11.05 17.26
CA GLY A 201 14.77 -11.54 16.37
C GLY A 201 15.98 -10.62 16.30
N LEU A 202 15.75 -9.31 16.33
CA LEU A 202 16.81 -8.30 16.35
C LEU A 202 17.43 -8.13 17.75
N GLY A 203 16.87 -8.74 18.80
CA GLY A 203 17.33 -8.54 20.18
C GLY A 203 16.87 -7.23 20.81
N LEU A 204 15.82 -6.62 20.27
CA LEU A 204 15.17 -5.41 20.80
C LEU A 204 14.09 -5.75 21.83
N GLU A 205 13.68 -4.75 22.60
CA GLU A 205 12.51 -4.89 23.48
C GLU A 205 11.24 -5.21 22.69
N SER A 206 10.38 -6.07 23.23
CA SER A 206 9.21 -6.60 22.51
C SER A 206 8.35 -5.50 21.86
N ARG A 207 8.14 -4.38 22.55
CA ARG A 207 7.30 -3.26 22.09
C ARG A 207 8.09 -2.10 21.49
N PHE A 208 9.31 -2.33 21.02
CA PHE A 208 10.18 -1.29 20.46
C PHE A 208 9.48 -0.44 19.37
N PHE A 209 8.75 -1.08 18.45
CA PHE A 209 8.02 -0.39 17.38
C PHE A 209 6.62 0.12 17.79
N GLY A 210 6.29 0.10 19.09
CA GLY A 210 5.02 0.62 19.60
C GLY A 210 4.90 2.14 19.50
N ASP A 211 3.74 2.64 19.94
CA ASP A 211 3.45 4.08 20.05
C ASP A 211 3.73 4.83 18.73
N LYS A 212 4.44 5.96 18.80
CA LYS A 212 4.71 6.84 17.65
C LYS A 212 5.30 6.12 16.44
N LEU A 213 6.04 5.02 16.59
CA LEU A 213 6.62 4.31 15.46
C LEU A 213 5.59 3.51 14.64
N SER A 214 4.40 3.23 15.18
CA SER A 214 3.33 2.48 14.52
C SER A 214 1.95 3.16 14.56
N GLU A 215 1.91 4.46 14.85
CA GLU A 215 0.68 5.27 14.93
C GLU A 215 0.20 5.81 13.57
N SER A 216 0.99 5.69 12.50
CA SER A 216 0.53 5.98 11.14
C SER A 216 0.05 4.70 10.47
N GLU A 217 -1.28 4.54 10.45
CA GLU A 217 -1.95 3.40 9.82
C GLU A 217 -2.77 3.87 8.62
N ILE A 218 -2.50 3.28 7.46
CA ILE A 218 -3.17 3.67 6.21
C ILE A 218 -3.64 2.42 5.48
N LEU A 219 -4.90 2.43 5.05
CA LEU A 219 -5.43 1.43 4.13
C LEU A 219 -5.43 2.01 2.71
N SER A 220 -4.84 1.28 1.77
CA SER A 220 -4.85 1.60 0.34
C SER A 220 -5.39 0.42 -0.43
N ILE A 221 -6.60 0.57 -0.97
CA ILE A 221 -7.28 -0.43 -1.77
C ILE A 221 -7.06 -0.08 -3.24
N ASN A 222 -6.49 -1.01 -3.97
CA ASN A 222 -6.09 -0.85 -5.36
C ASN A 222 -6.96 -1.72 -6.25
N HIS A 223 -7.48 -1.14 -7.32
CA HIS A 223 -8.24 -1.84 -8.34
C HIS A 223 -7.58 -1.67 -9.69
N TYR A 224 -7.24 -2.81 -10.31
CA TYR A 224 -6.57 -2.89 -11.60
C TYR A 224 -7.56 -3.53 -12.59
N PRO A 225 -8.25 -2.74 -13.43
CA PRO A 225 -9.14 -3.30 -14.43
C PRO A 225 -8.35 -4.06 -15.52
N PRO A 226 -8.98 -4.95 -16.30
CA PRO A 226 -8.32 -5.63 -17.41
C PRO A 226 -7.67 -4.62 -18.37
N CYS A 227 -6.41 -4.86 -18.72
CA CYS A 227 -5.62 -3.99 -19.58
C CYS A 227 -5.61 -4.50 -21.04
N PRO A 228 -5.84 -3.64 -22.05
CA PRO A 228 -5.78 -4.05 -23.45
C PRO A 228 -4.39 -4.52 -23.89
N ASP A 229 -3.31 -3.97 -23.32
CA ASP A 229 -1.94 -4.42 -23.57
C ASP A 229 -1.09 -4.39 -22.28
N PRO A 230 -1.13 -5.47 -21.47
CA PRO A 230 -0.43 -5.53 -20.20
C PRO A 230 1.10 -5.58 -20.35
N SER A 231 1.63 -5.78 -21.56
CA SER A 231 3.08 -5.82 -21.81
C SER A 231 3.72 -4.44 -21.79
N LEU A 232 2.90 -3.38 -21.95
CA LEU A 232 3.33 -2.01 -22.12
C LEU A 232 3.10 -1.13 -20.88
N THR A 233 2.29 -1.57 -19.92
CA THR A 233 1.91 -0.77 -18.73
C THR A 233 2.13 -1.51 -17.43
N LEU A 234 2.26 -0.76 -16.34
CA LEU A 234 2.23 -1.27 -14.98
C LEU A 234 0.99 -0.77 -14.24
N GLY A 235 0.48 -1.57 -13.31
CA GLY A 235 -0.53 -1.16 -12.35
C GLY A 235 0.06 -0.28 -11.25
N VAL A 236 1.32 -0.51 -10.88
CA VAL A 236 2.15 0.37 -10.05
C VAL A 236 3.60 0.22 -10.52
N ALA A 237 4.29 1.34 -10.77
CA ALA A 237 5.72 1.34 -11.07
C ALA A 237 6.56 0.72 -9.93
N LYS A 238 7.84 0.46 -10.21
CA LYS A 238 8.76 -0.03 -9.20
C LYS A 238 8.92 1.00 -8.08
N HIS A 239 8.91 0.55 -6.83
CA HIS A 239 9.12 1.39 -5.66
C HIS A 239 9.51 0.53 -4.45
N CYS A 240 10.00 1.18 -3.40
CA CYS A 240 10.06 0.62 -2.05
C CYS A 240 9.03 1.32 -1.16
N ASP A 241 8.50 0.60 -0.18
CA ASP A 241 7.49 1.13 0.74
C ASP A 241 8.14 2.06 1.77
N PRO A 242 7.60 3.27 2.02
CA PRO A 242 8.25 4.26 2.88
C PRO A 242 8.05 3.98 4.38
N ASN A 243 7.18 3.04 4.76
CA ASN A 243 6.73 2.78 6.13
C ASN A 243 7.62 1.75 6.87
N LEU A 244 7.14 1.20 8.00
CA LEU A 244 7.83 0.10 8.70
C LEU A 244 7.49 -1.25 8.09
N LEU A 245 6.19 -1.56 8.03
CA LEU A 245 5.67 -2.86 7.65
C LEU A 245 4.38 -2.70 6.84
N THR A 246 4.25 -3.46 5.77
CA THR A 246 3.04 -3.51 4.95
C THR A 246 2.42 -4.90 5.03
N LEU A 247 1.10 -4.96 5.24
CA LEU A 247 0.30 -6.17 5.12
C LEU A 247 -0.56 -6.06 3.86
N LEU A 248 -0.30 -6.89 2.87
CA LEU A 248 -1.02 -6.90 1.60
C LEU A 248 -1.97 -8.10 1.53
N HIS A 249 -3.26 -7.79 1.50
CA HIS A 249 -4.30 -8.73 1.08
C HIS A 249 -4.47 -8.63 -0.44
N GLN A 250 -3.89 -9.58 -1.18
CA GLN A 250 -3.75 -9.48 -2.64
C GLN A 250 -4.90 -10.08 -3.47
N GLY A 251 -5.84 -10.79 -2.85
CA GLY A 251 -6.86 -11.58 -3.55
C GLY A 251 -6.25 -12.75 -4.33
N ASP A 252 -7.03 -13.31 -5.25
CA ASP A 252 -6.68 -14.56 -5.98
C ASP A 252 -6.09 -14.30 -7.38
N VAL A 253 -5.80 -13.05 -7.71
CA VAL A 253 -5.29 -12.64 -9.03
C VAL A 253 -3.85 -12.18 -8.89
N SER A 254 -2.95 -12.82 -9.64
CA SER A 254 -1.52 -12.47 -9.67
C SER A 254 -1.31 -11.04 -10.18
N GLY A 255 -0.25 -10.40 -9.70
CA GLY A 255 0.14 -9.07 -10.17
C GLY A 255 1.33 -8.48 -9.44
N LEU A 256 1.55 -8.83 -8.18
CA LEU A 256 2.71 -8.39 -7.43
C LEU A 256 3.99 -9.07 -7.96
N GLN A 257 5.02 -8.25 -8.21
CA GLN A 257 6.37 -8.71 -8.50
C GLN A 257 7.37 -8.06 -7.55
N VAL A 258 8.29 -8.86 -7.01
CA VAL A 258 9.36 -8.45 -6.09
C VAL A 258 10.69 -8.57 -6.81
N PHE A 259 11.55 -7.56 -6.70
CA PHE A 259 12.88 -7.59 -7.30
C PHE A 259 13.87 -8.25 -6.35
N ASN A 260 14.41 -9.40 -6.73
CA ASN A 260 15.36 -10.13 -5.88
C ASN A 260 16.50 -10.70 -6.73
N ASN A 261 17.74 -10.52 -6.28
CA ASN A 261 18.95 -11.01 -6.96
C ASN A 261 19.04 -10.66 -8.46
N GLY A 262 18.60 -9.45 -8.83
CA GLY A 262 18.68 -8.97 -10.22
C GLY A 262 17.49 -9.35 -11.11
N GLU A 263 16.52 -10.10 -10.58
CA GLU A 263 15.37 -10.57 -11.34
C GLU A 263 14.04 -10.18 -10.67
N TRP A 264 13.01 -9.98 -11.49
CA TRP A 264 11.64 -9.84 -11.01
C TRP A 264 11.05 -11.22 -10.75
N ILE A 265 10.43 -11.40 -9.58
CA ILE A 265 9.79 -12.65 -9.15
C ILE A 265 8.32 -12.38 -8.87
N GLY A 266 7.42 -13.20 -9.41
CA GLY A 266 5.99 -13.09 -9.18
C GLY A 266 5.60 -13.70 -7.84
N VAL A 267 4.77 -13.01 -7.07
CA VAL A 267 4.24 -13.54 -5.80
C VAL A 267 2.95 -14.29 -6.09
N GLU A 268 2.87 -15.55 -5.67
CA GLU A 268 1.68 -16.36 -5.84
C GLU A 268 0.52 -15.82 -4.98
N PRO A 269 -0.67 -15.59 -5.57
CA PRO A 269 -1.84 -15.17 -4.83
C PRO A 269 -2.46 -16.36 -4.09
N LEU A 270 -1.93 -16.67 -2.91
CA LEU A 270 -2.50 -17.71 -2.05
C LEU A 270 -3.80 -17.19 -1.37
N HIS A 271 -4.85 -18.02 -1.39
CA HIS A 271 -6.13 -17.72 -0.76
C HIS A 271 -5.98 -17.53 0.76
N ASN A 272 -6.58 -16.48 1.33
CA ASN A 272 -6.46 -16.09 2.74
C ASN A 272 -5.03 -16.03 3.25
N VAL A 273 -4.16 -15.38 2.50
CA VAL A 273 -2.77 -15.12 2.90
C VAL A 273 -2.49 -13.64 2.84
N PHE A 274 -1.78 -13.14 3.85
CA PHE A 274 -1.15 -11.83 3.78
C PHE A 274 0.25 -11.98 3.21
N VAL A 275 0.57 -11.18 2.21
CA VAL A 275 1.97 -10.86 1.89
C VAL A 275 2.41 -9.77 2.84
N VAL A 276 3.59 -9.92 3.43
CA VAL A 276 4.18 -8.98 4.36
C VAL A 276 5.49 -8.50 3.78
N ASN A 277 5.73 -7.19 3.79
CA ASN A 277 7.01 -6.65 3.37
C ASN A 277 7.54 -5.57 4.31
N ILE A 278 8.87 -5.51 4.33
CA ILE A 278 9.67 -4.58 5.12
C ILE A 278 9.75 -3.25 4.36
N GLY A 279 9.39 -2.16 5.03
CA GLY A 279 9.51 -0.80 4.48
C GLY A 279 10.84 -0.15 4.84
N ASN A 280 11.10 1.01 4.23
CA ASN A 280 12.34 1.77 4.37
C ASN A 280 12.66 2.09 5.83
N GLN A 281 11.67 2.45 6.66
CA GLN A 281 11.94 2.82 8.05
C GLN A 281 12.48 1.63 8.85
N LEU A 282 11.96 0.42 8.59
CA LEU A 282 12.43 -0.78 9.29
C LEU A 282 13.83 -1.21 8.82
N GLN A 283 14.17 -0.99 7.54
CA GLN A 283 15.55 -1.15 7.06
C GLN A 283 16.51 -0.14 7.73
N ILE A 284 16.10 1.12 7.87
CA ILE A 284 16.93 2.17 8.47
C ILE A 284 17.18 1.88 9.95
N ILE A 285 16.11 1.62 10.71
CA ILE A 285 16.19 1.32 12.15
C ILE A 285 17.01 0.05 12.40
N SER A 286 16.84 -0.97 11.58
CA SER A 286 17.63 -2.21 11.69
C SER A 286 19.07 -2.09 11.17
N ASN A 287 19.50 -0.89 10.76
CA ASN A 287 20.83 -0.60 10.21
C ASN A 287 21.20 -1.56 9.05
N ASN A 288 20.29 -1.74 8.09
CA ASN A 288 20.39 -2.67 6.96
C ASN A 288 20.38 -4.18 7.30
N LYS A 289 20.10 -4.57 8.55
CA LYS A 289 19.90 -6.00 8.88
C LYS A 289 18.63 -6.57 8.26
N LEU A 290 17.63 -5.74 7.94
CA LEU A 290 16.46 -6.11 7.14
C LEU A 290 16.41 -5.27 5.86
N LYS A 291 15.86 -5.82 4.78
CA LYS A 291 15.84 -5.16 3.47
C LYS A 291 14.43 -4.73 3.09
N SER A 292 14.30 -3.46 2.74
CA SER A 292 13.19 -2.94 1.96
C SER A 292 13.51 -3.10 0.48
N VAL A 293 12.60 -3.73 -0.26
CA VAL A 293 12.89 -4.27 -1.58
C VAL A 293 11.98 -3.64 -2.63
N GLU A 294 12.58 -3.35 -3.79
CA GLU A 294 11.84 -2.84 -4.94
C GLU A 294 10.76 -3.85 -5.35
N HIS A 295 9.53 -3.38 -5.49
CA HIS A 295 8.42 -4.18 -5.96
C HIS A 295 7.55 -3.36 -6.93
N ARG A 296 6.84 -4.05 -7.81
CA ARG A 296 5.94 -3.44 -8.80
C ARG A 296 4.66 -4.27 -8.94
N VAL A 297 3.66 -3.70 -9.60
CA VAL A 297 2.42 -4.43 -9.91
C VAL A 297 2.22 -4.48 -11.42
N VAL A 298 2.21 -5.68 -11.99
CA VAL A 298 1.84 -5.92 -13.38
C VAL A 298 0.33 -6.10 -13.54
N THR A 299 -0.17 -5.88 -14.75
CA THR A 299 -1.58 -6.05 -15.08
C THR A 299 -1.80 -7.26 -15.96
N ASN A 300 -3.06 -7.56 -16.28
CA ASN A 300 -3.42 -8.62 -17.20
C ASN A 300 -4.62 -8.19 -18.05
N SER A 301 -4.86 -8.88 -19.17
CA SER A 301 -5.92 -8.52 -20.12
C SER A 301 -7.27 -9.20 -19.90
N ARG A 302 -7.40 -10.05 -18.88
CA ARG A 302 -8.54 -10.95 -18.74
C ARG A 302 -9.42 -10.65 -17.54
N VAL A 303 -8.82 -10.41 -16.38
CA VAL A 303 -9.51 -10.35 -15.09
C VAL A 303 -9.04 -9.14 -14.30
N ALA A 304 -10.00 -8.44 -13.69
CA ALA A 304 -9.68 -7.35 -12.78
C ALA A 304 -8.99 -7.89 -11.52
N ARG A 305 -8.05 -7.13 -10.96
CA ARG A 305 -7.41 -7.45 -9.69
C ARG A 305 -7.79 -6.38 -8.67
N THR A 306 -8.15 -6.82 -7.46
CA THR A 306 -8.32 -5.92 -6.31
C THR A 306 -7.38 -6.38 -5.20
N SER A 307 -6.66 -5.44 -4.57
CA SER A 307 -5.78 -5.73 -3.44
C SER A 307 -5.80 -4.61 -2.42
N ALA A 308 -5.65 -4.93 -1.14
CA ALA A 308 -5.62 -3.95 -0.06
C ALA A 308 -4.27 -4.00 0.68
N GLY A 309 -3.50 -2.92 0.61
CA GLY A 309 -2.29 -2.72 1.40
C GLY A 309 -2.62 -1.96 2.69
N PHE A 310 -2.30 -2.54 3.83
CA PHE A 310 -2.36 -1.91 5.14
C PHE A 310 -0.94 -1.55 5.58
N PHE A 311 -0.64 -0.26 5.61
CA PHE A 311 0.69 0.28 5.89
C PHE A 311 0.74 0.70 7.35
N ILE A 312 1.74 0.20 8.07
CA ILE A 312 2.06 0.59 9.44
C ILE A 312 3.39 1.34 9.40
N GLY A 313 3.40 2.56 9.90
CA GLY A 313 4.60 3.37 9.97
C GLY A 313 4.56 4.44 11.06
N PRO A 314 5.61 5.26 11.13
CA PRO A 314 5.75 6.26 12.18
C PRO A 314 4.82 7.45 12.00
N SER A 315 4.49 8.12 13.11
CA SER A 315 3.96 9.49 13.11
C SER A 315 4.97 10.43 12.46
N GLU A 316 4.49 11.49 11.79
CA GLU A 316 5.33 12.40 11.00
C GLU A 316 6.45 13.07 11.82
N ASP A 317 6.22 13.34 13.11
CA ASP A 317 7.16 13.94 14.04
C ASP A 317 8.13 12.94 14.70
N SER A 318 8.07 11.66 14.31
CA SER A 318 8.97 10.64 14.85
C SER A 318 10.39 10.83 14.33
N ILE A 319 11.37 10.72 15.22
CA ILE A 319 12.77 10.64 14.84
C ILE A 319 13.09 9.20 14.44
N ILE A 320 13.59 9.04 13.23
CA ILE A 320 14.05 7.76 12.70
C ILE A 320 15.56 7.78 12.63
N GLU A 321 16.18 6.76 13.21
CA GLU A 321 17.62 6.54 13.21
C GLU A 321 17.94 5.05 13.36
N PRO A 322 19.13 4.58 12.97
CA PRO A 322 19.59 3.24 13.30
C PRO A 322 19.60 3.00 14.80
N GLU A 323 19.00 1.89 15.23
CA GLU A 323 18.96 1.51 16.63
C GLU A 323 20.36 1.14 17.10
N LYS A 324 20.83 1.79 18.18
CA LYS A 324 22.23 1.74 18.62
C LYS A 324 22.72 0.33 18.90
N SER A 325 21.85 -0.51 19.47
CA SER A 325 22.16 -1.92 19.76
C SER A 325 22.35 -2.79 18.50
N LEU A 326 21.94 -2.29 17.32
CA LEU A 326 22.07 -2.97 16.03
C LEU A 326 23.20 -2.40 15.16
N VAL A 327 23.91 -1.38 15.64
CA VAL A 327 25.05 -0.81 14.94
C VAL A 327 26.32 -1.57 15.34
N ASP A 328 26.95 -2.22 14.37
CA ASP A 328 28.18 -2.99 14.63
C ASP A 328 29.41 -2.05 14.71
N ASP A 329 29.68 -1.27 13.66
CA ASP A 329 30.79 -0.29 13.61
C ASP A 329 30.30 1.17 13.58
N ALA A 330 29.57 1.52 12.52
CA ALA A 330 29.05 2.87 12.29
C ALA A 330 27.63 2.81 11.70
N PRO A 331 26.76 3.78 12.03
CA PRO A 331 25.41 3.82 11.50
C PRO A 331 25.45 4.14 10.00
N PHE A 332 24.73 3.37 9.18
CA PHE A 332 24.61 3.63 7.74
C PHE A 332 23.80 4.91 7.45
N TYR A 333 22.92 5.30 8.38
CA TYR A 333 21.99 6.42 8.21
C TYR A 333 22.10 7.39 9.40
N ARG A 334 21.92 8.68 9.11
CA ARG A 334 21.77 9.72 10.15
C ARG A 334 20.35 9.73 10.71
N ALA A 335 20.15 10.38 11.85
CA ALA A 335 18.81 10.67 12.36
C ALA A 335 18.06 11.70 11.48
N PHE A 336 16.74 11.57 11.38
CA PHE A 336 15.84 12.52 10.70
C PHE A 336 14.41 12.41 11.21
N GLU A 337 13.58 13.44 10.97
CA GLU A 337 12.13 13.33 11.20
C GLU A 337 11.45 12.59 10.04
N PHE A 338 10.48 11.73 10.33
CA PHE A 338 9.77 10.97 9.30
C PHE A 338 9.07 11.85 8.25
N LYS A 339 8.60 13.04 8.64
CA LYS A 339 8.06 14.04 7.70
C LYS A 339 9.07 14.43 6.62
N ASP A 340 10.35 14.58 6.97
CA ASP A 340 11.41 14.97 6.06
C ASP A 340 11.70 13.82 5.08
N PHE A 341 11.62 12.58 5.57
CA PHE A 341 11.65 11.39 4.73
C PHE A 341 10.53 11.40 3.70
N LEU A 342 9.28 11.63 4.11
CA LEU A 342 8.14 11.66 3.19
C LEU A 342 8.26 12.77 2.15
N LEU A 343 8.70 13.97 2.55
CA LEU A 343 8.91 15.10 1.65
C LEU A 343 9.96 14.81 0.57
N HIS A 344 11.01 14.06 0.90
CA HIS A 344 12.04 13.61 -0.06
C HIS A 344 11.61 12.37 -0.85
N TYR A 345 10.82 11.47 -0.25
CA TYR A 345 10.36 10.23 -0.85
C TYR A 345 9.39 10.47 -2.02
N PHE A 346 8.32 11.25 -1.82
CA PHE A 346 7.25 11.36 -2.83
C PHE A 346 7.71 11.90 -4.20
N PRO A 347 8.65 12.85 -4.29
CA PRO A 347 9.21 13.27 -5.58
C PRO A 347 10.13 12.24 -6.24
N ASN A 348 10.67 11.27 -5.48
CA ASN A 348 11.73 10.34 -5.91
C ASN A 348 11.32 8.85 -5.77
N LEU A 349 10.02 8.54 -5.68
CA LEU A 349 9.52 7.22 -5.27
C LEU A 349 9.97 6.03 -6.15
N GLU A 350 10.35 6.29 -7.40
CA GLU A 350 10.83 5.27 -8.36
C GLU A 350 12.34 4.99 -8.26
N ASP A 351 13.09 5.79 -7.48
CA ASP A 351 14.53 5.68 -7.29
C ASP A 351 14.88 5.60 -5.80
N ASN A 352 14.83 4.38 -5.27
CA ASN A 352 15.10 4.14 -3.86
C ASN A 352 16.56 4.43 -3.48
N GLU A 353 17.51 4.39 -4.41
CA GLU A 353 18.90 4.78 -4.14
C GLU A 353 19.02 6.28 -3.88
N VAL A 354 18.31 7.10 -4.66
CA VAL A 354 18.21 8.55 -4.43
C VAL A 354 17.48 8.87 -3.12
N VAL A 355 16.40 8.13 -2.81
CA VAL A 355 15.67 8.29 -1.54
C VAL A 355 16.58 7.98 -0.36
N MET A 356 17.11 6.75 -0.29
CA MET A 356 17.88 6.27 0.86
C MET A 356 19.24 6.96 0.96
N GLY A 357 19.86 7.32 -0.17
CA GLY A 357 21.13 8.03 -0.24
C GLY A 357 21.12 9.39 0.45
N HIS A 358 19.98 10.10 0.45
CA HIS A 358 19.82 11.39 1.11
C HIS A 358 19.92 11.31 2.65
N PHE A 359 19.65 10.13 3.21
CA PHE A 359 19.66 9.88 4.66
C PHE A 359 20.89 9.09 5.12
N LYS A 360 21.84 8.78 4.23
CA LYS A 360 23.10 8.14 4.65
C LYS A 360 23.89 9.04 5.60
N SER A 361 24.59 8.43 6.54
CA SER A 361 25.57 9.14 7.37
C SER A 361 26.64 9.77 6.49
N GLN A 362 27.06 11.00 6.79
CA GLN A 362 28.22 11.59 6.14
C GLN A 362 29.47 10.86 6.66
N ALA A 363 30.38 10.51 5.74
CA ALA A 363 31.64 9.85 6.05
C ALA A 363 32.63 10.76 6.79
#